data_AF-A0A1V5ZQZ0-F1
#
_entry.id   AF-A0A1V5ZQZ0-F1
#
_cell.length_a   1.000
_cell.length_b   1.000
_cell.length_c   1.000
_cell.angle_alpha   90.00
_cell.angle_beta   90.00
_cell.angle_gamma   90.00
#
_symmetry.space_group_name_H-M   'P 1'
#
loop_
_entity.id
_entity.type
_entity.pdbx_description
1 polymer ?
#
loop_
_entity_poly.entity_id
_entity_poly.type
_entity_poly.pdbx_seq_one_letter_code
_entity_poly.pdbx_strand_id
1 'polypeptide(L)'
;MLMMAQPVIDSINSIIKKFKSKEIFQIIFPNPSNIFRNQKSAHSFSKTENLIFVCARYEGIDHRFVQYFQDKYPDNFHQISI
;
A
#
# COMPACT_ATOMS: atom_id res chain seq x y z
N MET A 1 -15.10 -8.07 -12.02
CA MET A 1 -15.60 -7.46 -10.75
C MET A 1 -14.50 -6.62 -10.13
N LEU A 2 -14.83 -5.59 -9.35
CA LEU A 2 -13.84 -4.67 -8.77
C LEU A 2 -14.09 -4.49 -7.27
N MET A 3 -13.05 -4.47 -6.45
CA MET A 3 -13.17 -4.18 -5.02
C MET A 3 -13.45 -2.68 -4.81
N MET A 4 -14.37 -2.35 -3.91
CA MET A 4 -14.68 -0.96 -3.57
C MET A 4 -13.49 -0.29 -2.87
N ALA A 5 -13.23 0.98 -3.18
CA ALA A 5 -12.16 1.74 -2.53
C ALA A 5 -12.42 1.98 -1.04
N GLN A 6 -13.63 2.40 -0.68
CA GLN A 6 -13.96 2.88 0.67
C GLN A 6 -13.63 1.85 1.77
N PRO A 7 -14.06 0.57 1.69
CA PRO A 7 -13.76 -0.40 2.75
C PRO A 7 -12.26 -0.66 2.91
N VAL A 8 -11.50 -0.64 1.81
CA VAL A 8 -10.04 -0.83 1.84
C VAL A 8 -9.35 0.38 2.47
N ILE A 9 -9.75 1.59 2.09
CA ILE A 9 -9.25 2.85 2.67
C ILE A 9 -9.48 2.87 4.18
N ASP A 10 -10.70 2.57 4.62
CA ASP A 10 -11.06 2.59 6.03
C ASP A 10 -10.28 1.54 6.83
N SER A 11 -10.11 0.35 6.25
CA SER A 11 -9.33 -0.73 6.87
C SER A 11 -7.89 -0.31 7.12
N ILE A 12 -7.22 0.26 6.11
CA ILE A 12 -5.82 0.71 6.23
C ILE A 12 -5.71 1.91 7.18
N ASN A 13 -6.60 2.90 7.08
CA ASN A 13 -6.63 4.03 8.03
C ASN A 13 -6.80 3.53 9.48
N SER A 14 -7.60 2.48 9.71
CA SER A 14 -7.79 1.90 11.05
C SER A 14 -6.52 1.24 11.59
N ILE A 15 -5.70 0.64 10.73
CA ILE A 15 -4.41 0.05 11.07
C ILE A 15 -3.41 1.16 11.39
N ILE A 16 -3.30 2.17 10.53
CA ILE A 16 -2.36 3.29 10.72
C ILE A 16 -2.64 4.04 12.03
N LYS A 17 -3.91 4.20 12.42
CA LYS A 17 -4.28 4.82 13.71
C LYS A 17 -3.76 4.09 14.95
N LYS A 18 -3.38 2.81 14.83
CA LYS A 18 -2.82 2.02 15.94
C LYS A 18 -1.31 2.23 16.09
N PHE A 19 -0.63 2.74 15.07
CA PHE A 19 0.80 3.01 15.14
C PHE A 19 1.09 4.22 16.02
N LYS A 20 2.22 4.18 16.73
CA LYS A 20 2.72 5.35 17.45
C LYS A 20 3.21 6.39 16.45
N SER A 21 3.23 7.66 16.85
CA SER A 21 3.58 8.81 15.99
C SER A 21 4.99 8.77 15.38
N LYS A 22 5.89 7.90 15.85
CA LYS A 22 7.26 7.74 15.34
C LYS A 22 7.48 6.46 14.52
N GLU A 23 6.49 5.56 14.46
CA GLU A 23 6.68 4.28 13.79
C GLU A 23 6.71 4.46 12.28
N ILE A 24 7.74 3.91 11.64
CA ILE A 24 7.90 3.98 10.19
C ILE A 24 7.08 2.86 9.57
N PHE A 25 6.15 3.23 8.68
CA PHE A 25 5.34 2.27 7.96
C PHE A 25 5.41 2.46 6.44
N GLN A 26 5.15 1.39 5.69
CA GLN A 26 5.04 1.41 4.24
C GLN A 26 3.81 0.62 3.81
N ILE A 27 3.04 1.17 2.86
CA ILE A 27 1.86 0.56 2.27
C ILE A 27 2.27 0.01 0.91
N ILE A 28 2.13 -1.31 0.73
CA ILE A 28 2.56 -2.03 -0.45
C ILE A 28 1.32 -2.58 -1.13
N PHE A 29 1.08 -2.13 -2.36
CA PHE A 29 -0.02 -2.61 -3.20
C PHE A 29 0.55 -3.42 -4.38
N PRO A 30 0.56 -4.76 -4.31
CA PRO A 30 0.89 -5.61 -5.44
C PRO A 30 -0.11 -5.40 -6.57
N ASN A 31 0.37 -4.89 -7.70
CA ASN A 31 -0.44 -4.62 -8.87
C ASN A 31 0.43 -4.84 -10.13
N PRO A 32 0.00 -5.70 -11.07
CA PRO A 32 0.77 -6.04 -12.27
C PRO A 32 1.00 -4.86 -13.22
N SER A 33 0.26 -3.75 -13.04
CA SER A 33 0.32 -2.59 -13.93
C SER A 33 1.52 -1.67 -13.72
N ASN A 34 2.36 -1.85 -12.69
CA ASN A 34 3.41 -0.89 -12.33
C ASN A 34 4.71 -1.52 -11.79
N ILE A 35 5.83 -0.81 -12.00
CA ILE A 35 7.17 -0.94 -11.37
C ILE A 35 7.56 -2.36 -10.89
N PHE A 36 8.45 -3.01 -11.63
CA PHE A 36 9.09 -4.26 -11.22
C PHE A 36 9.89 -4.09 -9.92
N ARG A 37 9.59 -4.91 -8.92
CA ARG A 37 10.42 -5.01 -7.72
C ARG A 37 11.74 -5.70 -8.04
N ASN A 38 12.83 -5.09 -7.60
CA ASN A 38 14.14 -5.69 -7.58
C ASN A 38 14.64 -5.89 -6.15
N GLN A 39 15.75 -6.62 -6.01
CA GLN A 39 16.34 -6.96 -4.71
C GLN A 39 16.71 -5.72 -3.87
N LYS A 40 17.06 -4.61 -4.52
CA LYS A 40 17.37 -3.34 -3.84
C LYS A 40 16.15 -2.81 -3.08
N SER A 41 14.96 -2.88 -3.68
CA SER A 41 13.73 -2.44 -3.03
C SER A 41 13.36 -3.32 -1.82
N ALA A 42 13.60 -4.64 -1.91
CA ALA A 42 13.40 -5.56 -0.79
C ALA A 42 14.32 -5.21 0.39
N HIS A 43 15.59 -4.88 0.12
CA HIS A 43 16.54 -4.45 1.15
C HIS A 43 16.17 -3.11 1.80
N SER A 44 15.53 -2.19 1.08
CA SER A 44 14.99 -0.97 1.68
C SER A 44 13.79 -1.27 2.59
N PHE A 45 12.90 -2.16 2.15
CA PHE A 45 11.72 -2.55 2.93
C PHE A 45 12.03 -3.34 4.18
N SER A 46 13.11 -4.13 4.19
CA SER A 46 13.55 -4.85 5.39
C SER A 46 13.98 -3.93 6.54
N LYS A 47 14.16 -2.63 6.28
CA LYS A 47 14.50 -1.61 7.30
C LYS A 47 13.27 -0.89 7.86
N THR A 48 12.08 -1.20 7.34
CA THR A 48 10.81 -0.60 7.79
C THR A 48 10.26 -1.40 8.96
N GLU A 49 9.73 -0.72 9.98
CA GLU A 49 9.15 -1.37 11.16
C GLU A 49 7.80 -2.04 10.83
N ASN A 50 6.94 -1.33 10.10
CA ASN A 50 5.60 -1.79 9.76
C ASN A 50 5.38 -1.87 8.24
N LEU A 51 5.01 -3.05 7.73
CA LEU A 51 4.67 -3.26 6.32
C LEU A 51 3.20 -3.65 6.18
N ILE A 52 2.43 -2.85 5.43
CA ILE A 52 1.02 -3.11 5.16
C ILE A 52 0.89 -3.61 3.72
N PHE A 53 0.53 -4.88 3.53
CA PHE A 53 0.26 -5.44 2.20
C PHE A 53 -1.23 -5.35 1.86
N VAL A 54 -1.53 -4.77 0.70
CA VAL A 54 -2.90 -4.61 0.19
C VAL A 54 -3.14 -5.64 -0.91
N CYS A 55 -3.65 -6.81 -0.54
CA CYS A 55 -3.85 -7.92 -1.46
C CYS A 55 -5.21 -7.81 -2.16
N ALA A 56 -5.22 -7.32 -3.40
CA ALA A 56 -6.44 -7.24 -4.20
C ALA A 56 -6.86 -8.59 -4.78
N ARG A 57 -8.14 -8.68 -5.16
CA ARG A 57 -8.76 -9.80 -5.88
C ARG A 57 -9.56 -9.26 -7.07
N TYR A 58 -10.09 -10.18 -7.88
CA TYR A 58 -10.84 -9.85 -9.09
C TYR A 58 -9.98 -9.00 -10.04
N GLU A 59 -10.54 -7.95 -10.65
CA GLU A 59 -9.83 -7.01 -11.52
C GLU A 59 -9.04 -5.94 -10.74
N GLY A 60 -8.94 -6.08 -9.41
CA GLY A 60 -8.24 -5.15 -8.54
C GLY A 60 -9.17 -4.32 -7.64
N ILE A 61 -8.69 -3.14 -7.26
CA ILE A 61 -9.39 -2.19 -6.41
C ILE A 61 -9.73 -0.96 -7.26
N ASP A 62 -10.88 -0.36 -7.02
CA ASP A 62 -11.28 0.92 -7.59
C ASP A 62 -10.16 1.97 -7.49
N HIS A 63 -9.83 2.62 -8.61
CA HIS A 63 -8.68 3.51 -8.75
C HIS A 63 -8.64 4.66 -7.74
N ARG A 64 -9.80 5.07 -7.18
CA ARG A 64 -9.85 6.08 -6.11
C ARG A 64 -9.04 5.68 -4.87
N PHE A 65 -8.85 4.37 -4.64
CA PHE A 65 -7.93 3.86 -3.64
C PHE A 65 -6.50 4.34 -3.88
N VAL A 66 -6.00 4.20 -5.11
CA VAL A 66 -4.64 4.61 -5.48
C VAL A 66 -4.48 6.13 -5.32
N GLN A 67 -5.43 6.90 -5.85
CA GLN A 67 -5.43 8.37 -5.75
C GLN A 67 -5.36 8.82 -4.28
N TYR A 68 -6.23 8.27 -3.43
CA TYR A 68 -6.28 8.62 -2.02
C TYR A 68 -4.94 8.39 -1.30
N PHE A 69 -4.28 7.25 -1.54
CA PHE A 69 -3.02 6.93 -0.86
C PHE A 69 -1.80 7.65 -1.46
N GLN A 70 -1.82 7.95 -2.76
CA GLN A 70 -0.80 8.81 -3.39
C GLN A 70 -0.87 10.24 -2.84
N ASP A 71 -2.07 10.80 -2.71
CA ASP A 71 -2.25 12.17 -2.21
C ASP A 71 -1.93 12.29 -0.72
N LYS A 72 -2.34 11.29 0.08
CA LYS A 72 -2.22 11.36 1.54
C LYS A 72 -0.90 10.84 2.09
N TYR A 73 -0.28 9.87 1.42
CA TYR A 73 0.93 9.17 1.86
C TYR A 73 1.93 8.98 0.71
N PRO A 74 2.38 10.05 0.05
CA PRO A 74 3.21 9.97 -1.16
C PRO A 74 4.53 9.21 -0.94
N ASP A 75 5.15 9.35 0.22
CA ASP A 75 6.43 8.69 0.55
C ASP A 75 6.26 7.24 1.04
N ASN A 76 5.06 6.89 1.51
CA ASN A 76 4.78 5.60 2.14
C ASN A 76 4.03 4.61 1.23
N PHE A 77 3.42 5.07 0.14
CA PHE A 77 2.60 4.23 -0.73
C PHE A 77 3.37 3.74 -1.96
N HIS A 78 3.45 2.41 -2.11
CA HIS A 78 4.20 1.74 -3.17
C HIS A 78 3.31 0.79 -3.94
N GLN A 79 3.09 1.08 -5.22
CA GLN A 79 2.43 0.16 -6.14
C GLN A 79 3.49 -0.61 -6.94
N ILE A 80 3.41 -1.94 -6.92
CA ILE A 80 4.51 -2.79 -7.40
C ILE A 80 4.06 -4.07 -8.10
N SER A 81 4.80 -4.45 -9.13
CA SER A 81 4.77 -5.78 -9.73
C SER A 81 5.91 -6.61 -9.15
N ILE A 82 5.59 -7.87 -8.86
CA ILE A 82 6.57 -8.88 -8.45
C ILE A 82 7.18 -9.50 -9.71
#